data_AF-A0A5N9FJW6-F1
#
_entry.id   AF-A0A5N9FJW6-F1
#
_cell.length_a   1.000
_cell.length_b   1.000
_cell.length_c   1.000
_cell.angle_alpha   90.00
_cell.angle_beta   90.00
_cell.angle_gamma   90.00
#
_symmetry.space_group_name_H-M   'P 1'
#
loop_
_entity.id
_entity.type
_entity.pdbx_description
1 polymer ?
#
loop_
_entity_poly.entity_id
_entity_poly.type
_entity_poly.pdbx_seq_one_letter_code
_entity_poly.pdbx_strand_id
1 'polypeptide(L)' 'MREIERPREQVLHVAAHAWDIRGARAAGMAGAHINRYGIPYVDADGSQQDLEVPGLAQLADQLSEI' A
#
# COMPACT_ATOMS: atom_id res chain seq x y z
N MET A 1 9.12 1.26 -20.40
CA MET A 1 7.76 0.72 -20.58
C MET A 1 6.91 1.23 -19.43
N ARG A 2 5.81 1.94 -19.70
CA ARG A 2 4.77 2.26 -18.71
C ARG A 2 3.56 1.42 -19.11
N GLU A 3 3.23 0.42 -18.31
CA GLU A 3 2.09 -0.47 -18.56
C GLU A 3 0.76 0.16 -18.16
N ILE A 4 0.79 1.08 -17.20
CA ILE A 4 -0.39 1.79 -16.71
C ILE A 4 -0.30 3.26 -17.14
N GLU A 5 -1.24 3.69 -17.97
CA GLU A 5 -1.39 5.08 -18.44
C GLU A 5 -2.12 5.96 -17.41
N ARG A 6 -1.71 5.90 -16.14
CA ARG A 6 -2.27 6.71 -15.06
C ARG A 6 -1.17 7.48 -14.32
N PRO A 7 -1.49 8.67 -13.78
CA PRO A 7 -0.63 9.34 -12.81
C PRO A 7 -0.36 8.43 -11.61
N ARG A 8 0.82 8.59 -11.00
CA ARG A 8 1.29 7.73 -9.90
C ARG A 8 0.40 7.89 -8.67
N GLU A 9 -0.11 9.10 -8.52
CA GLU A 9 -1.03 9.56 -7.49
C GLU A 9 -2.41 8.88 -7.61
N GLN A 10 -2.71 8.24 -8.76
CA GLN A 10 -3.92 7.45 -8.98
C GLN A 10 -3.66 5.94 -8.85
N VAL A 11 -2.48 5.52 -8.39
CA VAL A 11 -2.10 4.11 -8.21
C VAL A 11 -1.98 3.81 -6.72
N LEU A 12 -2.69 2.78 -6.28
CA LEU A 12 -2.53 2.16 -4.97
C LEU A 12 -1.67 0.90 -5.10
N HIS A 13 -0.46 0.93 -4.56
CA HIS A 13 0.43 -0.22 -4.51
C HIS A 13 0.06 -1.11 -3.33
N VAL A 14 -0.18 -2.40 -3.57
CA VAL A 14 -0.65 -3.35 -2.55
C VAL A 14 0.43 -4.38 -2.27
N ALA A 15 0.93 -4.44 -1.04
CA ALA A 15 1.99 -5.39 -0.68
C ALA A 15 1.90 -5.84 0.78
N ALA A 16 2.39 -7.05 1.06
CA ALA A 16 2.49 -7.59 2.42
C ALA A 16 3.84 -7.27 3.10
N HIS A 17 4.81 -6.78 2.33
CA HIS A 17 6.12 -6.42 2.86
C HIS A 17 6.26 -4.92 2.94
N ALA A 18 6.60 -4.41 4.12
CA ALA A 18 6.76 -2.98 4.36
C ALA A 18 7.76 -2.33 3.38
N TRP A 19 8.85 -3.01 3.01
CA TRP A 19 9.84 -2.47 2.08
C TRP A 19 9.29 -2.16 0.69
N ASP A 20 8.28 -2.92 0.24
CA ASP A 20 7.67 -2.73 -1.07
C ASP A 20 6.72 -1.53 -1.05
N ILE A 21 5.98 -1.35 0.06
CA ILE A 21 5.20 -0.14 0.34
C ILE A 21 6.08 1.11 0.36
N ARG A 22 7.25 1.03 1.00
CA ARG A 22 8.22 2.14 1.03
C ARG A 22 8.71 2.51 -0.36
N GLY A 23 9.08 1.52 -1.17
CA GLY A 23 9.51 1.73 -2.55
C GLY A 23 8.42 2.41 -3.38
N ALA A 24 7.16 1.99 -3.21
CA ALA A 24 6.02 2.58 -3.90
C ALA A 24 5.77 4.04 -3.50
N ARG A 25 5.82 4.33 -2.19
CA ARG A 25 5.69 5.70 -1.66
C ARG A 25 6.82 6.61 -2.15
N ALA A 26 8.06 6.13 -2.14
CA ALA A 26 9.20 6.87 -2.69
C ALA A 26 9.06 7.13 -4.21
N ALA A 27 8.30 6.28 -4.93
CA ALA A 27 7.96 6.48 -6.33
C ALA A 27 6.75 7.39 -6.57
N GLY A 28 6.09 7.89 -5.51
CA GLY A 28 4.93 8.79 -5.59
C GLY A 28 3.57 8.09 -5.70
N MET A 29 3.50 6.80 -5.36
CA MET A 29 2.24 6.04 -5.28
C MET A 29 1.74 5.97 -3.84
N ALA A 30 0.42 5.76 -3.67
CA ALA A 30 -0.13 5.37 -2.38
C ALA A 30 0.20 3.91 -2.07
N GLY A 31 0.22 3.52 -0.79
CA GLY A 31 0.57 2.18 -0.34
C GLY A 31 -0.45 1.54 0.61
N ALA A 32 -0.96 0.37 0.24
CA ALA A 32 -1.80 -0.48 1.07
C ALA A 32 -1.02 -1.71 1.59
N HIS A 33 -0.78 -1.75 2.90
CA HIS A 33 -0.08 -2.82 3.59
C HIS A 33 -1.06 -3.95 3.97
N ILE A 34 -0.79 -5.17 3.49
CA ILE A 34 -1.54 -6.36 3.88
C ILE A 34 -0.90 -6.98 5.13
N ASN A 35 -1.38 -6.60 6.31
CA ASN A 35 -0.85 -7.05 7.59
C ASN A 35 -1.52 -8.34 8.09
N ARG A 36 -1.17 -9.48 7.48
CA ARG A 36 -1.76 -10.80 7.85
C ARG A 36 -1.41 -11.28 9.26
N TYR A 37 -0.36 -10.71 9.86
CA TYR A 37 0.27 -11.24 11.06
C TYR A 37 0.28 -10.24 12.23
N GLY A 38 -0.32 -9.06 12.07
CA GLY A 38 -0.28 -8.00 13.08
C GLY A 38 1.14 -7.50 13.39
N ILE A 39 2.05 -7.61 12.42
CA ILE A 39 3.43 -7.15 12.58
C ILE A 39 3.42 -5.62 12.42
N PRO A 40 3.98 -4.86 13.38
CA PRO A 40 4.03 -3.41 13.27
C PRO A 40 4.73 -2.96 11.98
N TYR A 41 4.15 -1.96 11.31
CA TYR A 41 4.84 -1.28 10.22
C TYR A 41 5.92 -0.37 10.81
N VAL A 42 7.18 -0.64 10.44
CA VAL A 42 8.33 0.14 10.88
C VAL A 42 9.05 0.67 9.65
N ASP A 43 9.09 1.99 9.55
CA ASP A 43 9.95 2.72 8.62
C ASP A 43 11.04 3.50 9.38
N ALA A 44 12.16 3.75 8.73
CA ALA A 44 13.32 4.45 9.30
C ALA A 44 13.01 5.90 9.68
N ASP A 45 12.05 6.52 9.00
CA ASP A 45 11.57 7.89 9.26
C ASP A 45 10.32 7.95 10.15
N GLY A 46 9.83 6.79 10.61
CA GLY A 46 8.59 6.68 11.40
C GLY A 46 7.31 6.86 10.58
N SER A 47 7.39 6.96 9.25
CA SER A 47 6.21 7.04 8.40
C SER A 47 5.36 5.76 8.47
N GLN A 48 4.08 5.92 8.16
CA GLN A 48 3.10 4.83 8.13
C GLN A 48 2.62 4.61 6.70
N GLN A 49 2.11 3.41 6.41
CA GLN A 49 1.33 3.11 5.22
C GLN A 49 0.09 4.02 5.12
N ASP A 50 -0.41 4.24 3.91
CA ASP A 50 -1.64 5.00 3.69
C ASP A 50 -2.87 4.18 4.11
N LEU A 51 -2.80 2.86 3.92
CA LEU A 51 -3.84 1.93 4.32
C LEU A 51 -3.25 0.64 4.90
N GLU A 52 -3.80 0.14 6.00
CA GLU A 52 -3.53 -1.22 6.50
C GLU A 52 -4.80 -2.04 6.51
N VAL A 53 -4.70 -3.26 5.98
CA VAL A 53 -5.77 -4.26 5.98
C VAL A 53 -5.22 -5.64 6.30
N PRO A 54 -5.98 -6.50 7.00
CA PRO A 54 -5.48 -7.83 7.39
C PRO A 54 -5.41 -8.81 6.22
N GLY A 55 -6.07 -8.51 5.09
CA GLY A 55 -6.18 -9.41 3.94
C GLY A 55 -6.76 -8.73 2.70
N LEU A 56 -6.68 -9.44 1.57
CA LEU A 56 -7.16 -8.94 0.28
C LEU A 56 -8.69 -8.82 0.21
N ALA A 57 -9.42 -9.67 0.95
CA ALA A 57 -10.88 -9.57 1.02
C ALA A 57 -11.28 -8.25 1.68
N GLN A 58 -10.66 -7.91 2.81
CA GLN A 58 -10.92 -6.65 3.52
C GLN A 58 -10.48 -5.43 2.70
N LEU A 59 -9.42 -5.55 1.91
CA LEU A 59 -9.05 -4.51 0.95
C LEU A 59 -10.16 -4.30 -0.09
N ALA A 60 -10.68 -5.39 -0.67
CA ALA A 60 -11.74 -5.30 -1.68
C ALA A 60 -13.04 -4.71 -1.12
N ASP A 61 -13.41 -5.11 0.11
CA ASP A 61 -14.55 -4.55 0.83
C ASP A 61 -14.39 -3.04 0.99
N GLN A 62 -13.24 -2.57 1.52
CA GLN A 62 -12.97 -1.15 1.70
C GLN A 62 -12.95 -0.36 0.40
N LEU A 63 -12.35 -0.90 -0.67
CA LEU A 63 -12.32 -0.22 -1.97
C LEU A 63 -13.71 -0.12 -2.63
N SER A 64 -14.66 -0.97 -2.24
CA SER A 64 -16.03 -0.94 -2.76
C SER A 64 -16.89 0.12 -2.06
N GLU A 65 -16.41 0.70 -0.97
CA GLU A 65 -17.09 1.74 -0.19
C GLU A 65 -16.67 3.18 -0.59
N ILE A 66 -15.77 3.31 -1.58
CA ILE A 66 -15.19 4.59 -2.05
C ILE A 66 -15.83 5.00 -3.39
#